data_AF-A0A538SGN6-F1
#
_entry.id   AF-A0A538SGN6-F1
#
_cell.length_a   1.000
_cell.length_b   1.000
_cell.length_c   1.000
_cell.angle_alpha   90.00
_cell.angle_beta   90.00
_cell.angle_gamma   90.00
#
_symmetry.space_group_name_H-M   'P 1'
#
loop_
_entity.id
_entity.type
_entity.pdbx_description
1 polymer ?
#
loop_
_entity_poly.entity_id
_entity_poly.type
_entity_poly.pdbx_seq_one_letter_code
_entity_poly.pdbx_strand_id
1 'polypeptide(L)'
;MLFDKQGKPVSGVLTAQIGLWDAGTEVNQEPGFGPDQAPRQAAPNTGASEHRPVGKVKDAFTYRQVSEVLKVTITPSHTAQN
;
A
#
# COMPACT_ATOMS: atom_id res chain seq x y z
N MET A 1 -7.19 -5.47 -11.74
CA MET A 1 -7.77 -6.79 -12.11
C MET A 1 -6.67 -7.67 -12.67
N LEU A 2 -6.70 -8.99 -12.41
CA LEU A 2 -5.64 -9.93 -12.83
C LEU A 2 -5.88 -10.52 -14.23
N PHE A 3 -7.08 -10.37 -14.78
CA PHE A 3 -7.46 -10.86 -16.11
C PHE A 3 -8.16 -9.72 -16.85
N ASP A 4 -8.03 -9.70 -18.18
CA ASP A 4 -8.77 -8.77 -19.04
C ASP A 4 -10.23 -9.22 -19.25
N LYS A 5 -10.98 -8.43 -20.04
CA LYS A 5 -12.41 -8.71 -20.31
C LYS A 5 -12.63 -10.00 -21.09
N GLN A 6 -11.60 -10.54 -21.71
CA GLN A 6 -11.60 -11.77 -22.48
C GLN A 6 -11.09 -12.96 -21.65
N GLY A 7 -10.77 -12.76 -20.37
CA GLY A 7 -10.27 -13.80 -19.48
C GLY A 7 -8.78 -14.12 -19.66
N LYS A 8 -8.03 -13.32 -20.41
CA LYS A 8 -6.58 -13.51 -20.56
C LYS A 8 -5.85 -12.92 -19.35
N PRO A 9 -4.87 -13.63 -18.76
CA PRO A 9 -4.03 -13.08 -17.70
C PRO A 9 -3.34 -11.78 -18.14
N VAL A 10 -3.34 -10.78 -17.27
CA VAL A 10 -2.58 -9.54 -17.51
C VAL A 10 -1.09 -9.78 -17.27
N SER A 11 -0.23 -9.10 -18.01
CA SER A 11 1.23 -9.16 -17.88
C SER A 11 1.83 -7.76 -18.12
N GLY A 12 2.86 -7.39 -17.37
CA GLY A 12 3.56 -6.11 -17.53
C GLY A 12 3.60 -5.26 -16.25
N VAL A 13 3.79 -3.94 -16.42
CA VAL A 13 3.90 -2.97 -15.32
C VAL A 13 2.50 -2.52 -14.87
N LEU A 14 2.19 -2.67 -13.58
CA LEU A 14 0.90 -2.29 -12.97
C LEU A 14 1.06 -1.24 -11.86
N THR A 15 2.21 -0.59 -11.73
CA THR A 15 2.46 0.41 -10.68
C THR A 15 1.35 1.46 -10.54
N ALA A 16 0.77 1.92 -11.65
CA ALA A 16 -0.31 2.91 -11.66
C ALA A 16 -1.63 2.43 -11.02
N GLN A 17 -1.80 1.12 -10.81
CA GLN A 17 -2.96 0.54 -10.14
C GLN A 17 -2.78 0.46 -8.61
N ILE A 18 -1.58 0.76 -8.11
CA ILE A 18 -1.25 0.72 -6.70
C ILE A 18 -1.48 2.10 -6.09
N GLY A 19 -2.10 2.13 -4.91
CA GLY A 19 -2.32 3.34 -4.13
C GLY A 19 -1.91 3.14 -2.68
N LEU A 20 -1.69 4.25 -1.98
CA LEU A 20 -1.42 4.25 -0.55
C LEU A 20 -2.75 4.29 0.22
N TRP A 21 -2.88 3.39 1.19
CA TRP A 21 -4.07 3.24 2.02
C TRP A 21 -3.73 3.40 3.49
N ASP A 22 -4.67 3.97 4.21
CA ASP A 22 -4.69 4.16 5.65
C ASP A 22 -5.57 3.06 6.27
N ALA A 23 -5.06 2.36 7.27
CA ALA A 23 -5.77 1.29 7.97
C ALA A 23 -6.87 1.84 8.90
N GLY A 24 -6.74 3.08 9.37
CA GLY A 24 -7.73 3.72 10.22
C GLY A 24 -7.68 3.30 11.70
N THR A 25 -6.54 2.81 12.19
CA THR A 25 -6.36 2.27 13.56
C THR A 25 -5.67 3.23 14.53
N GLU A 26 -4.68 3.99 14.07
CA GLU A 26 -3.95 4.99 14.86
C GLU A 26 -3.79 6.29 14.06
N VAL A 27 -3.76 7.44 14.75
CA VAL A 27 -3.62 8.76 14.13
C VAL A 27 -2.30 8.85 13.37
N ASN A 28 -2.36 9.27 12.10
CA ASN A 28 -1.18 9.44 11.26
C ASN A 28 -0.17 10.45 11.84
N GLN A 29 1.11 10.13 11.71
CA GLN A 29 2.23 11.01 12.04
C GLN A 29 3.12 11.23 10.81
N GLU A 30 4.00 12.22 10.87
CA GLU A 30 4.90 12.55 9.76
C GLU A 30 5.68 11.31 9.31
N PRO A 31 5.59 10.90 8.02
CA PRO A 31 6.23 9.68 7.55
C PRO A 31 7.73 9.67 7.80
N GLY A 32 8.21 8.71 8.58
CA GLY A 32 9.63 8.54 8.88
C GLY A 32 10.16 9.38 10.04
N PHE A 33 9.32 10.18 10.69
CA PHE A 33 9.72 11.05 11.82
C PHE A 33 8.87 10.85 13.08
N GLY A 34 7.62 10.41 12.95
CA GLY A 34 6.71 10.21 14.09
C GLY A 34 7.31 9.31 15.20
N PRO A 35 7.14 9.69 16.49
CA PRO A 35 7.66 8.91 17.61
C PRO A 35 6.98 7.55 17.76
N ASP A 36 5.72 7.43 17.34
CA ASP A 36 4.93 6.19 17.46
C ASP A 36 5.05 5.30 16.22
N GLN A 37 5.92 5.66 15.28
CA GLN A 37 6.21 4.84 14.10
C GLN A 37 7.33 3.83 14.40
N ALA A 38 7.25 2.64 13.81
CA ALA A 38 8.39 1.72 13.79
C ALA A 38 9.63 2.39 13.12
N PRO A 39 10.85 2.14 13.61
CA PRO A 39 11.22 1.28 14.74
C PRO A 39 11.24 2.01 16.11
N ARG A 40 10.73 3.25 16.20
CA ARG A 40 10.78 4.08 17.43
C ARG A 40 9.72 3.71 18.47
N GLN A 41 8.64 3.03 18.06
CA GLN A 41 7.60 2.58 18.98
C GLN A 41 8.16 1.61 20.05
N ALA A 42 7.80 1.81 21.32
CA ALA A 42 8.25 0.97 22.44
C ALA A 42 7.58 -0.42 22.45
N ALA A 43 6.39 -0.52 21.89
CA ALA A 43 5.61 -1.73 21.69
C ALA A 43 4.71 -1.54 20.45
N PRO A 44 4.09 -2.60 19.89
CA PRO A 44 3.05 -2.43 18.88
C PRO A 44 1.87 -1.61 19.44
N ASN A 45 1.24 -0.80 18.58
CA ASN A 45 -0.01 -0.09 18.87
C ASN A 45 0.10 0.91 20.05
N THR A 46 1.15 1.74 20.04
CA THR A 46 1.40 2.79 21.05
C THR A 46 0.93 4.19 20.64
N GLY A 47 0.54 4.38 19.39
CA GLY A 47 0.03 5.65 18.89
C GLY A 47 -1.36 5.99 19.43
N ALA A 48 -1.77 7.24 19.24
CA ALA A 48 -3.13 7.66 19.59
C ALA A 48 -4.14 6.91 18.71
N SER A 49 -5.08 6.19 19.34
CA SER A 49 -6.06 5.40 18.59
C SER A 49 -6.99 6.27 17.75
N GLU A 50 -7.36 5.77 16.58
CA GLU A 50 -8.49 6.25 15.80
C GLU A 50 -9.37 5.07 15.38
N HIS A 51 -10.57 5.36 14.88
CA HIS A 51 -11.57 4.34 14.57
C HIS A 51 -12.21 4.62 13.21
N ARG A 52 -11.36 4.70 12.18
CA ARG A 52 -11.80 4.98 10.81
C ARG A 52 -11.82 3.69 9.98
N PRO A 53 -12.72 3.56 9.00
CA PRO A 53 -12.63 2.49 8.02
C PRO A 53 -11.33 2.61 7.21
N VAL A 54 -10.84 1.48 6.70
CA VAL A 54 -9.74 1.45 5.72
C VAL A 54 -10.09 2.36 4.54
N GLY A 55 -9.20 3.27 4.19
CA GLY A 55 -9.44 4.28 3.17
C GLY A 55 -8.17 4.71 2.46
N LYS A 56 -8.30 5.45 1.35
CA LYS A 56 -7.13 6.13 0.77
C LYS A 56 -6.58 7.12 1.78
N VAL A 57 -5.25 7.24 1.86
CA VAL A 57 -4.61 8.26 2.71
C VAL A 57 -5.18 9.63 2.37
N LYS A 58 -5.61 10.36 3.41
CA LYS A 58 -6.24 11.68 3.32
C LYS A 58 -5.91 12.49 4.57
N ASP A 59 -4.64 12.75 4.77
CA ASP A 59 -4.12 13.58 5.85
C ASP A 59 -3.35 14.79 5.28
N ALA A 60 -2.59 15.48 6.14
CA ALA A 60 -1.84 16.68 5.78
C ALA A 60 -0.39 16.40 5.33
N PHE A 61 0.04 15.13 5.27
CA PHE A 61 1.41 14.78 4.96
C PHE A 61 1.65 14.63 3.46
N THR A 62 2.90 14.84 3.06
CA THR A 62 3.32 14.65 1.67
C THR A 62 3.96 13.29 1.50
N TYR A 63 3.51 12.58 0.45
CA TYR A 63 4.05 11.28 0.07
C TYR A 63 4.62 11.37 -1.35
N ARG A 64 5.72 10.66 -1.59
CA ARG A 64 6.22 10.45 -2.95
C ARG A 64 5.16 9.73 -3.77
N GLN A 65 5.11 10.02 -5.07
CA GLN A 65 4.25 9.26 -5.97
C GLN A 65 4.68 7.80 -5.97
N VAL A 66 3.73 6.86 -6.00
CA VAL A 66 4.03 5.42 -5.95
C VAL A 66 5.03 5.01 -7.03
N SER A 67 4.93 5.59 -8.23
CA SER A 67 5.85 5.34 -9.34
C SER A 67 7.27 5.85 -9.15
N GLU A 68 7.52 6.74 -8.20
CA GLU A 68 8.86 7.23 -7.86
C GLU A 68 9.61 6.29 -6.91
N VAL A 69 8.87 5.47 -6.14
CA VAL A 69 9.43 4.63 -5.08
C VAL A 69 9.27 3.13 -5.34
N LEU A 70 8.30 2.73 -6.16
CA LEU A 70 8.00 1.33 -6.45
C LEU A 70 7.83 1.11 -7.96
N LYS A 71 8.28 -0.07 -8.42
CA LYS A 71 7.91 -0.63 -9.71
C LYS A 71 7.26 -1.99 -9.47
N VAL A 72 5.98 -2.11 -9.81
CA VAL A 72 5.23 -3.35 -9.67
C VAL A 72 4.98 -3.95 -11.03
N THR A 73 5.43 -5.19 -11.23
CA THR A 73 5.18 -5.99 -12.42
C THR A 73 4.43 -7.25 -12.07
N ILE A 74 3.61 -7.73 -12.99
CA ILE A 74 2.97 -9.04 -12.89
C ILE A 74 3.36 -9.89 -14.09
N THR A 75 3.62 -11.16 -13.83
CA THR A 75 3.89 -12.18 -14.85
C THR A 75 3.03 -13.38 -14.54
N PRO A 76 2.16 -13.82 -15.45
CA PRO A 76 1.40 -15.06 -15.27
C PRO A 76 2.35 -16.25 -15.11
N SER A 77 2.15 -17.06 -14.07
CA SER A 77 2.86 -18.33 -13.94
C SER A 77 2.26 -19.36 -14.91
N HIS A 78 3.07 -19.91 -15.82
CA HIS A 78 2.69 -21.11 -16.53
C HIS A 78 2.85 -22.32 -15.61
N THR A 79 1.77 -22.83 -15.03
CA THR A 79 1.76 -24.25 -14.68
C THR A 79 1.64 -25.00 -15.99
N ALA A 80 2.74 -25.63 -16.45
CA ALA A 80 2.64 -26.65 -17.46
C ALA A 80 1.62 -27.69 -16.97
N GLN A 81 0.59 -27.93 -17.76
CA GLN A 81 -0.29 -29.07 -17.56
C GLN A 81 0.57 -30.31 -17.82
N ASN A 82 0.92 -31.03 -16.75
CA ASN A 82 1.33 -32.43 -16.84
C ASN A 82 0.08 -33.30 -16.92
#